data_AF-A0A7C9DB29-F1
#
_entry.id   AF-A0A7C9DB29-F1
#
_cell.length_a   1.000
_cell.length_b   1.000
_cell.length_c   1.000
_cell.angle_alpha   90.00
_cell.angle_beta   90.00
_cell.angle_gamma   90.00
#
_symmetry.space_group_name_H-M   'P 1'
#
loop_
_entity.id
_entity.type
_entity.pdbx_description
1 polymer ?
#
loop_
_entity_poly.entity_id
_entity_poly.type
_entity_poly.pdbx_seq_one_letter_code
_entity_poly.pdbx_strand_id
1 'polypeptide(L)'
;EGDGVVMLGLIQACTDLGDVKMGLSIHGHMIRRNLPMNVVTCTSLVDMYAKNGQLNLAHCVFSSMPQKNIVSWSVLISGYAQNGFAGEALDLLIEMQRHGYGLDLASLVGAISACSHVGYLRKGKSIHAYILRRQEFEFVSA
;
A
#
# COMPACT_ATOMS: atom_id res chain seq x y z
N GLU A 1 -2.29 15.32 23.00
CA GLU A 1 -3.43 14.73 22.25
C GLU A 1 -3.69 15.43 20.91
N GLY A 2 -3.69 16.77 20.85
CA GLY A 2 -3.98 17.51 19.60
C GLY A 2 -2.95 17.37 18.47
N ASP A 3 -1.65 17.27 18.77
CA ASP A 3 -0.59 17.31 17.77
C ASP A 3 -0.69 16.19 16.71
N GLY A 4 -1.11 14.97 17.11
CA GLY A 4 -1.25 13.85 16.18
C GLY A 4 -2.37 14.05 15.15
N VAL A 5 -3.49 14.65 15.57
CA VAL A 5 -4.64 14.94 14.69
C VAL A 5 -4.29 16.06 13.72
N VAL A 6 -3.59 17.10 14.18
CA VAL A 6 -3.11 18.19 13.34
C VAL A 6 -2.14 17.68 12.29
N MET A 7 -1.15 16.86 12.67
CA MET A 7 -0.19 16.29 11.72
C MET A 7 -0.87 15.41 10.68
N LEU A 8 -1.86 14.59 11.08
CA LEU A 8 -2.65 13.78 10.15
C LEU A 8 -3.39 14.64 9.12
N GLY A 9 -4.04 15.72 9.57
CA GLY A 9 -4.72 16.65 8.67
C GLY A 9 -3.77 17.34 7.69
N LEU A 10 -2.58 17.75 8.16
CA LEU A 10 -1.54 18.33 7.31
C LEU A 10 -0.99 17.33 6.29
N ILE A 11 -0.79 16.06 6.69
CA ILE A 11 -0.37 14.99 5.77
C ILE A 11 -1.43 14.82 4.68
N GLN A 12 -2.71 14.75 5.03
CA GLN A 12 -3.79 14.58 4.06
C GLN A 12 -3.86 15.76 3.07
N ALA A 13 -3.70 16.99 3.55
CA ALA A 13 -3.64 18.16 2.69
C ALA A 13 -2.46 18.09 1.71
N CYS A 14 -1.28 17.62 2.16
CA CYS A 14 -0.12 17.43 1.29
C CYS A 14 -0.35 16.33 0.26
N THR A 15 -1.07 15.26 0.63
CA THR A 15 -1.47 14.20 -0.30
C THR A 15 -2.30 14.77 -1.45
N ASP A 16 -3.33 15.56 -1.13
CA ASP A 16 -4.29 16.06 -2.10
C ASP A 16 -3.72 17.18 -2.98
N LEU A 17 -2.82 18.01 -2.41
CA LEU A 17 -2.14 19.10 -3.13
C LEU A 17 -0.88 18.64 -3.88
N GLY A 18 -0.40 17.43 -3.61
CA GLY A 18 0.86 16.90 -4.12
C GLY A 18 2.12 17.62 -3.63
N ASP A 19 2.05 18.29 -2.48
CA ASP A 19 3.20 19.01 -1.91
C ASP A 19 4.11 18.06 -1.10
N VAL A 20 4.96 17.34 -1.82
CA VAL A 20 5.93 16.41 -1.25
C VAL A 20 6.93 17.11 -0.34
N LYS A 21 7.30 18.36 -0.63
CA LYS A 21 8.30 19.10 0.18
C LYS A 21 7.74 19.41 1.56
N MET A 22 6.48 19.83 1.61
CA MET A 22 5.79 20.03 2.88
C MET A 22 5.58 18.69 3.60
N GLY A 23 5.17 17.64 2.90
CA GLY A 23 5.03 16.28 3.46
C GLY A 23 6.32 15.76 4.12
N LEU A 24 7.47 15.95 3.46
CA LEU A 24 8.80 15.64 4.03
C LEU A 24 9.10 16.46 5.28
N SER A 25 8.77 17.75 5.27
CA SER A 25 9.00 18.64 6.40
C SER A 25 8.16 18.24 7.62
N ILE A 26 6.90 17.87 7.39
CA ILE A 26 5.99 17.34 8.43
C ILE A 26 6.53 16.04 9.00
N HIS A 27 6.84 15.06 8.15
CA HIS A 27 7.37 13.78 8.59
C HIS A 27 8.68 13.93 9.38
N GLY A 28 9.61 14.76 8.91
CA GLY A 28 10.85 15.07 9.62
C GLY A 28 10.62 15.85 10.92
N HIS A 29 9.58 16.69 11.02
CA HIS A 29 9.19 17.34 12.27
C HIS A 29 8.69 16.31 13.30
N MET A 30 7.82 15.38 12.87
CA MET A 30 7.30 14.33 13.73
C MET A 30 8.40 13.46 14.33
N ILE A 31 9.38 13.06 13.52
CA ILE A 31 10.56 12.30 13.98
C ILE A 31 11.37 13.10 14.98
N ARG A 32 11.73 14.35 14.66
CA ARG A 32 12.56 15.21 15.55
C ARG A 32 11.90 15.52 16.88
N ARG A 33 10.58 15.59 16.92
CA ARG A 33 9.79 15.84 18.13
C ARG A 33 9.38 14.55 18.86
N ASN A 34 9.77 13.38 18.35
CA ASN A 34 9.37 12.08 18.87
C ASN A 34 7.84 11.97 19.04
N LEU A 35 7.08 12.49 18.06
CA LEU A 35 5.63 12.41 18.07
C LEU A 35 5.19 10.96 17.84
N PRO A 36 4.13 10.50 18.53
CA PRO A 36 3.64 9.13 18.36
C PRO A 36 3.09 8.95 16.94
N MET A 37 3.67 8.01 16.20
CA MET A 37 3.21 7.61 14.87
C MET A 37 2.54 6.25 14.98
N ASN A 38 1.21 6.25 15.07
CA ASN A 38 0.42 5.03 15.09
C ASN A 38 0.20 4.49 13.66
N VAL A 39 -0.46 3.34 13.56
CA VAL A 39 -0.74 2.70 12.25
C VAL A 39 -1.47 3.63 11.28
N VAL A 40 -2.37 4.50 11.78
CA VAL A 40 -3.14 5.44 10.95
C VAL A 40 -2.22 6.49 10.37
N THR A 41 -1.44 7.16 11.21
CA THR A 41 -0.52 8.22 10.78
C THR A 41 0.55 7.70 9.82
N CYS A 42 1.13 6.53 10.11
CA CYS A 42 2.08 5.90 9.20
C CYS A 42 1.43 5.53 7.86
N THR A 43 0.22 4.98 7.88
CA THR A 43 -0.51 4.65 6.64
C THR A 43 -0.78 5.89 5.79
N SER A 44 -1.14 7.02 6.41
CA SER A 44 -1.31 8.29 5.69
C SER A 44 0.00 8.83 5.11
N LEU A 45 1.14 8.65 5.80
CA LEU A 45 2.45 8.98 5.23
C LEU A 45 2.79 8.10 4.02
N VAL A 46 2.49 6.79 4.10
CA VAL A 46 2.66 5.87 2.96
C VAL A 46 1.79 6.33 1.78
N ASP A 47 0.52 6.66 2.00
CA ASP A 47 -0.40 7.15 0.96
C ASP A 47 0.12 8.45 0.32
N MET A 48 0.53 9.41 1.15
CA MET A 48 1.07 10.70 0.71
C MET A 48 2.29 10.52 -0.19
N TYR A 49 3.26 9.68 0.22
CA TYR A 49 4.44 9.44 -0.59
C TYR A 49 4.12 8.66 -1.87
N ALA A 50 3.27 7.64 -1.79
CA ALA A 50 2.94 6.79 -2.92
C ALA A 50 2.18 7.55 -4.02
N LYS A 51 1.15 8.32 -3.67
CA LYS A 51 0.38 9.13 -4.62
C LYS A 51 1.22 10.19 -5.32
N ASN A 52 2.32 10.61 -4.69
CA ASN A 52 3.24 11.61 -5.23
C ASN A 52 4.54 11.01 -5.80
N GLY A 53 4.50 9.74 -6.18
CA GLY A 53 5.60 9.06 -6.89
C GLY A 53 6.84 8.77 -6.05
N GLN A 54 6.81 9.05 -4.74
CA GLN A 54 7.93 8.78 -3.82
C GLN A 54 7.87 7.36 -3.25
N LEU A 55 7.80 6.35 -4.13
CA LEU A 55 7.59 4.95 -3.73
C LEU A 55 8.65 4.42 -2.77
N ASN A 56 9.92 4.82 -2.94
CA ASN A 56 10.99 4.42 -2.03
C ASN A 56 10.72 4.90 -0.59
N LEU A 57 10.26 6.14 -0.42
CA LEU A 57 9.92 6.69 0.89
C LEU A 57 8.67 6.02 1.47
N ALA A 58 7.64 5.80 0.64
CA ALA A 58 6.45 5.05 1.02
C ALA A 58 6.83 3.66 1.56
N HIS A 59 7.67 2.93 0.84
CA HIS A 59 8.12 1.60 1.27
C HIS A 59 8.98 1.67 2.54
N CYS A 60 9.87 2.65 2.69
CA CYS A 60 10.66 2.84 3.90
C CYS A 60 9.77 3.06 5.14
N VAL A 61 8.78 3.94 5.04
CA VAL A 61 7.81 4.18 6.12
C VAL A 61 7.08 2.88 6.44
N PHE A 62 6.53 2.20 5.43
CA PHE A 62 5.80 0.95 5.60
C PHE A 62 6.64 -0.13 6.31
N SER A 63 7.88 -0.35 5.84
CA SER A 63 8.79 -1.34 6.42
C SER A 63 9.11 -1.05 7.89
N SER A 64 9.23 0.23 8.26
CA SER A 64 9.49 0.67 9.64
C SER A 64 8.28 0.52 10.59
N MET A 65 7.07 0.28 10.08
CA MET A 65 5.87 0.15 10.92
C MET A 65 5.93 -1.12 11.79
N PRO A 66 5.82 -0.99 13.13
CA PRO A 66 5.82 -2.15 14.03
C PRO A 66 4.53 -2.97 13.93
N GLN A 67 3.42 -2.31 13.58
CA GLN A 67 2.14 -2.96 13.30
C GLN A 67 1.64 -2.52 11.94
N LYS A 68 1.28 -3.49 11.11
CA LYS A 68 0.67 -3.32 9.79
C LYS A 68 -0.75 -3.87 9.83
N ASN A 69 -1.61 -3.36 8.97
CA ASN A 69 -2.96 -3.87 8.77
C ASN A 69 -3.28 -3.94 7.27
N ILE A 70 -4.45 -4.49 6.94
CA ILE A 70 -4.92 -4.61 5.56
C ILE A 70 -4.85 -3.27 4.83
N VAL A 71 -5.29 -2.18 5.48
CA VAL A 71 -5.29 -0.84 4.89
C VAL A 71 -3.88 -0.38 4.52
N SER A 72 -2.90 -0.54 5.42
CA SER A 72 -1.50 -0.14 5.14
C SER A 72 -0.89 -0.90 3.96
N TRP A 73 -1.21 -2.19 3.81
CA TRP A 73 -0.80 -2.99 2.66
C TRP A 73 -1.49 -2.51 1.38
N SER A 74 -2.81 -2.33 1.42
CA SER A 74 -3.60 -1.90 0.27
C SER A 74 -3.14 -0.55 -0.27
N VAL A 75 -2.80 0.40 0.60
CA VAL A 75 -2.26 1.71 0.22
C VAL A 75 -0.92 1.55 -0.50
N LEU A 76 0.01 0.77 0.05
CA LEU A 76 1.31 0.56 -0.58
C LEU A 76 1.16 -0.13 -1.95
N ILE A 77 0.40 -1.23 -2.02
CA ILE A 77 0.16 -2.01 -3.24
C ILE A 77 -0.47 -1.13 -4.32
N SER A 78 -1.53 -0.38 -3.98
CA SER A 78 -2.19 0.54 -4.91
C SER A 78 -1.23 1.63 -5.38
N GLY A 79 -0.39 2.13 -4.48
CA GLY A 79 0.69 3.06 -4.78
C GLY A 79 1.62 2.57 -5.87
N TYR A 80 2.17 1.37 -5.73
CA TYR A 80 3.02 0.75 -6.75
C TYR A 80 2.27 0.54 -8.07
N ALA A 81 1.03 0.06 -8.01
CA ALA A 81 0.22 -0.18 -9.21
C ALA A 81 -0.08 1.10 -10.00
N GLN A 82 -0.50 2.18 -9.32
CA GLN A 82 -0.83 3.47 -9.92
C GLN A 82 0.39 4.16 -10.55
N ASN A 83 1.59 3.89 -10.02
CA ASN A 83 2.85 4.42 -10.56
C ASN A 83 3.49 3.52 -11.64
N GLY A 84 2.78 2.49 -12.12
CA GLY A 84 3.23 1.63 -13.22
C GLY A 84 4.10 0.44 -12.82
N PHE A 85 4.33 0.23 -11.52
CA PHE A 85 5.11 -0.88 -10.96
C PHE A 85 4.21 -2.06 -10.59
N ALA A 86 3.43 -2.52 -11.58
CA ALA A 86 2.46 -3.59 -11.39
C ALA A 86 3.13 -4.91 -10.94
N GLY A 87 4.38 -5.14 -11.33
CA GLY A 87 5.11 -6.33 -10.92
C GLY A 87 5.35 -6.39 -9.42
N GLU A 88 5.86 -5.30 -8.87
CA GLU A 88 6.19 -5.10 -7.47
C GLU A 88 4.93 -5.03 -6.61
N ALA A 89 3.86 -4.43 -7.14
CA ALA A 89 2.55 -4.46 -6.49
C ALA A 89 2.06 -5.89 -6.24
N LEU A 90 2.30 -6.82 -7.15
CA LEU A 90 1.96 -8.24 -6.97
C LEU A 90 2.88 -8.96 -6.01
N ASP A 91 4.17 -8.63 -6.04
CA ASP A 91 5.13 -9.21 -5.10
C ASP A 91 4.75 -8.80 -3.66
N LEU A 92 4.33 -7.54 -3.45
CA LEU A 92 3.76 -7.05 -2.19
C LEU A 92 2.42 -7.71 -1.84
N LEU A 93 1.55 -7.99 -2.81
CA LEU A 93 0.30 -8.72 -2.60
C LEU A 93 0.54 -10.13 -2.08
N ILE A 94 1.54 -10.83 -2.65
CA ILE A 94 1.97 -12.16 -2.20
C ILE A 94 2.58 -12.07 -0.80
N GLU A 95 3.38 -11.04 -0.53
CA GLU A 95 3.97 -10.81 0.79
C GLU A 95 2.89 -10.56 1.86
N MET A 96 1.89 -9.74 1.56
CA MET A 96 0.72 -9.50 2.40
C MET A 96 0.04 -10.82 2.79
N GLN A 97 -0.16 -11.73 1.84
CA GLN A 97 -0.75 -13.04 2.11
C GLN A 97 0.11 -13.91 3.01
N ARG A 98 1.43 -13.91 2.79
CA ARG A 98 2.38 -14.68 3.62
C ARG A 98 2.38 -14.23 5.08
N HIS A 99 2.01 -12.97 5.32
CA HIS A 99 1.82 -12.42 6.66
C HIS A 99 0.43 -12.71 7.26
N GLY A 100 -0.42 -13.50 6.58
CA GLY A 100 -1.73 -13.91 7.07
C GLY A 100 -2.85 -12.89 6.85
N TYR A 101 -2.59 -11.81 6.10
CA TYR A 101 -3.65 -10.88 5.71
C TYR A 101 -4.44 -11.46 4.53
N GLY A 102 -5.76 -11.55 4.67
CA GLY A 102 -6.63 -12.08 3.63
C GLY A 102 -6.64 -11.18 2.39
N LEU A 103 -6.56 -11.79 1.21
CA LEU A 103 -7.01 -11.14 -0.03
C LEU A 103 -8.49 -11.41 -0.20
N ASP A 104 -9.29 -10.36 -0.37
CA ASP A 104 -10.61 -10.51 -0.95
C ASP A 104 -10.49 -10.70 -2.48
N LEU A 105 -11.45 -11.44 -3.05
CA LEU A 105 -11.47 -11.74 -4.48
C LEU A 105 -11.57 -10.45 -5.33
N ALA A 106 -12.16 -9.39 -4.78
CA ALA A 106 -12.25 -8.08 -5.42
C ALA A 106 -10.86 -7.43 -5.62
N SER A 107 -9.99 -7.47 -4.60
CA SER A 107 -8.61 -6.95 -4.70
C SER A 107 -7.76 -7.75 -5.69
N LEU A 108 -7.97 -9.07 -5.74
CA LEU A 108 -7.30 -9.96 -6.69
C LEU A 108 -7.73 -9.70 -8.15
N VAL A 109 -9.03 -9.52 -8.40
CA VAL A 109 -9.57 -9.19 -9.72
C VAL A 109 -9.13 -7.79 -10.16
N GLY A 110 -9.09 -6.83 -9.24
CA GLY A 110 -8.56 -5.49 -9.48
C GLY A 110 -7.09 -5.49 -9.87
N ALA A 111 -6.26 -6.27 -9.16
CA ALA A 111 -4.84 -6.44 -9.48
C ALA A 111 -4.62 -7.07 -10.87
N ILE A 112 -5.44 -8.06 -11.26
CA ILE A 112 -5.40 -8.66 -12.61
C ILE A 112 -5.81 -7.66 -13.69
N SER A 113 -6.88 -6.91 -13.45
CA SER A 113 -7.38 -5.92 -14.41
C SER A 113 -6.35 -4.83 -14.67
N ALA A 114 -5.68 -4.34 -13.63
CA ALA A 114 -4.57 -3.39 -13.75
C ALA A 114 -3.39 -3.95 -14.57
N CYS A 115 -3.06 -5.24 -14.41
CA CYS A 115 -2.01 -5.90 -15.19
C CYS A 115 -2.39 -6.05 -16.68
N SER A 116 -3.67 -6.13 -17.02
CA SER A 116 -4.16 -6.26 -18.40
C SER A 116 -3.96 -5.00 -19.24
N HIS A 117 -3.97 -3.82 -18.62
CA HIS A 117 -3.84 -2.54 -19.32
C HIS A 117 -2.38 -2.12 -19.58
N VAL A 118 -1.41 -2.81 -19.00
CA VAL A 118 0.03 -2.42 -19.05
C VAL A 118 0.90 -3.48 -19.74
N GLY A 119 0.31 -4.46 -20.44
CA GLY A 119 1.08 -5.44 -21.23
C GLY A 119 1.85 -6.50 -20.42
N TYR A 120 1.62 -6.60 -19.11
CA TYR A 120 2.25 -7.58 -18.22
C TYR A 120 1.56 -8.97 -18.25
N LEU A 121 1.40 -9.53 -19.46
CA LEU A 121 0.71 -10.79 -19.75
C LEU A 121 1.22 -12.00 -18.94
N ARG A 122 2.52 -12.06 -18.61
CA ARG A 122 3.09 -13.19 -17.82
C ARG A 122 2.68 -13.14 -16.35
N LYS A 123 2.73 -11.97 -15.71
CA LYS A 123 2.33 -11.82 -14.29
C LYS A 123 0.80 -11.93 -14.13
N GLY A 124 0.02 -11.42 -15.07
CA GLY A 124 -1.45 -11.63 -15.11
C GLY A 124 -1.85 -13.11 -15.14
N LYS A 125 -1.12 -13.95 -15.90
CA LYS A 125 -1.31 -15.41 -15.91
C LYS A 125 -0.97 -16.07 -14.56
N SER A 126 0.05 -15.61 -13.86
CA SER A 126 0.41 -16.12 -12.53
C SER A 126 -0.66 -15.85 -11.48
N ILE A 127 -1.26 -14.65 -11.48
CA ILE A 127 -2.37 -14.31 -10.56
C ILE A 127 -3.63 -15.08 -10.96
N HIS A 128 -3.94 -15.18 -12.26
CA HIS A 128 -5.07 -15.97 -12.74
C HIS A 128 -4.96 -17.45 -12.30
N ALA A 129 -3.76 -18.04 -12.43
CA ALA A 129 -3.48 -19.39 -11.92
C ALA A 129 -3.60 -19.50 -10.39
N TYR A 130 -3.20 -18.47 -9.64
CA TYR A 130 -3.38 -18.41 -8.20
C TYR A 130 -4.87 -18.41 -7.81
N ILE A 131 -5.70 -17.62 -8.50
CA ILE A 131 -7.15 -17.56 -8.27
C ILE A 131 -7.82 -18.91 -8.58
N LEU A 132 -7.48 -19.53 -9.71
CA LEU A 132 -8.03 -20.84 -10.08
C LEU A 132 -7.72 -21.91 -9.04
N ARG A 133 -6.47 -21.97 -8.57
CA ARG A 133 -6.10 -22.90 -7.49
C ARG A 133 -6.86 -22.63 -6.20
N ARG A 134 -7.10 -21.37 -5.85
CA ARG A 134 -7.86 -21.02 -4.65
C ARG A 134 -9.34 -21.44 -4.73
N GLN A 135 -9.97 -21.27 -5.91
CA GLN A 135 -11.33 -21.75 -6.15
C GLN A 135 -11.42 -23.29 -6.11
N GLU A 136 -10.41 -24.00 -6.63
CA GLU A 136 -10.33 -25.46 -6.51
C GLU A 136 -10.23 -25.91 -5.05
N PHE A 137 -9.47 -25.20 -4.20
CA PHE A 137 -9.37 -25.53 -2.78
C PHE A 137 -10.70 -25.34 -2.02
N GLU A 138 -11.42 -24.24 -2.25
CA GLU A 138 -12.74 -24.04 -1.61
C GLU A 138 -13.79 -25.07 -2.06
N PHE A 139 -13.70 -25.55 -3.30
CA PHE A 139 -14.61 -26.58 -3.83
C PHE A 139 -14.30 -28.00 -3.34
N VAL A 140 -13.04 -28.29 -2.98
CA VAL A 140 -12.60 -29.61 -2.45
C VAL A 140 -12.78 -29.70 -0.93
N SER A 141 -12.89 -28.57 -0.22
CA SER A 141 -13.13 -28.50 1.22
C SER A 141 -14.59 -28.22 1.63
N ALA A 142 -15.52 -28.23 0.68
CA ALA A 142 -16.97 -28.12 0.90
C ALA A 142 -17.67 -29.47 0.66
#